data_AF-A0A6B3CGP4-F1
#
_entry.id   AF-A0A6B3CGP4-F1
#
_cell.length_a   1.000
_cell.length_b   1.000
_cell.length_c   1.000
_cell.angle_alpha   90.00
_cell.angle_beta   90.00
_cell.angle_gamma   90.00
#
_symmetry.space_group_name_H-M   'P 1'
#
loop_
_entity.id
_entity.type
_entity.pdbx_description
1 polymer ?
#
loop_
_entity_poly.entity_id
_entity_poly.type
_entity_poly.pdbx_seq_one_letter_code
_entity_poly.pdbx_strand_id
1 'polypeptide(L)'
;LDWVATVPPTLALCREHYGEDSAIVFGWVLASHQVGAALVAFLGGVARDRFGSYDVVWIASGALCAAAALMALVIRRAPAARAALS
;
A
#
# COMPACT_ATOMS: atom_id res chain seq x y z
N LEU A 1 -11.43 -3.30 7.75
CA LEU A 1 -10.02 -3.64 8.05
C LEU A 1 -9.56 -2.63 9.07
N ASP A 2 -9.18 -3.08 10.26
CA ASP A 2 -8.65 -2.16 11.27
C ASP A 2 -7.33 -1.59 10.72
N TRP A 3 -7.16 -0.26 10.73
CA TRP A 3 -5.94 0.42 10.25
C TRP A 3 -4.66 -0.12 10.91
N VAL A 4 -4.82 -0.73 12.09
CA VAL A 4 -3.82 -1.48 12.87
C VAL A 4 -3.22 -2.65 12.07
N ALA A 5 -3.92 -3.23 11.11
CA ALA A 5 -3.42 -4.34 10.30
C ALA A 5 -2.32 -3.93 9.32
N THR A 6 -2.25 -2.65 8.94
CA THR A 6 -1.33 -2.18 7.89
C THR A 6 -0.40 -1.07 8.39
N VAL A 7 -0.88 -0.13 9.19
CA VAL A 7 -0.08 1.04 9.60
C VAL A 7 1.11 0.68 10.50
N PRO A 8 0.94 0.01 11.66
CA PRO A 8 2.09 -0.39 12.49
C PRO A 8 3.11 -1.29 11.75
N PRO A 9 2.70 -2.32 10.98
CA PRO A 9 3.64 -3.13 10.20
C PRO A 9 4.42 -2.33 9.15
N THR A 10 3.76 -1.41 8.42
CA THR A 10 4.46 -0.57 7.43
C THR A 10 5.44 0.39 8.10
N LEU A 11 5.08 1.00 9.22
CA LEU A 11 5.99 1.86 9.97
C LEU A 11 7.20 1.08 10.52
N ALA A 12 7.00 -0.17 10.96
CA ALA A 12 8.10 -1.04 11.40
C ALA A 12 9.10 -1.29 10.26
N LEU A 13 8.61 -1.59 9.04
CA LEU A 13 9.47 -1.73 7.85
C LEU A 13 10.21 -0.43 7.51
N CYS A 14 9.53 0.72 7.60
CA CYS A 14 10.19 2.01 7.39
C CYS A 14 11.34 2.24 8.39
N ARG A 15 11.15 1.87 9.67
CA ARG A 15 12.20 1.96 10.70
C ARG A 15 13.35 1.01 10.43
N GLU A 16 13.04 -0.24 10.06
CA GLU A 16 14.04 -1.27 9.77
C GLU A 16 14.96 -0.88 8.60
N HIS A 17 14.41 -0.26 7.55
CA HIS A 17 15.16 0.05 6.33
C HIS A 17 15.72 1.48 6.26
N TYR A 18 15.12 2.45 6.95
CA TYR A 18 15.46 3.88 6.79
C TYR A 18 15.84 4.59 8.10
N GLY A 19 15.78 3.92 9.26
CA GLY A 19 16.24 4.48 10.53
C GLY A 19 15.60 5.84 10.88
N GLU A 20 16.42 6.88 11.02
CA GLU A 20 16.00 8.25 11.36
C GLU A 20 15.04 8.87 10.33
N ASP A 21 15.18 8.51 9.04
CA ASP A 21 14.34 9.02 7.95
C ASP A 21 12.97 8.31 7.85
N SER A 22 12.72 7.32 8.71
CA SER A 22 11.52 6.48 8.67
C SER A 22 10.20 7.27 8.71
N ALA A 23 10.15 8.39 9.44
CA ALA A 23 8.97 9.24 9.52
C ALA A 23 8.65 9.91 8.18
N ILE A 24 9.67 10.41 7.47
CA ILE A 24 9.51 11.06 6.16
C ILE A 24 9.08 10.03 5.12
N VAL A 25 9.72 8.85 5.12
CA VAL A 25 9.38 7.76 4.21
C VAL A 25 7.94 7.28 4.44
N PHE A 26 7.56 7.06 5.70
CA PHE A 26 6.18 6.69 6.03
C PHE A 26 5.17 7.76 5.61
N GLY A 27 5.53 9.04 5.77
CA GLY A 27 4.73 10.17 5.28
C GLY A 27 4.48 10.10 3.76
N TRP A 28 5.50 9.80 2.97
CA TRP A 28 5.36 9.60 1.52
C TRP A 28 4.54 8.35 1.15
N VAL A 29 4.65 7.27 1.93
CA VAL A 29 3.80 6.08 1.75
C VAL A 29 2.32 6.43 1.97
N LEU A 30 2.01 7.16 3.04
CA LEU A 30 0.64 7.60 3.31
C LEU A 30 0.13 8.58 2.25
N ALA A 31 0.96 9.55 1.83
CA ALA A 31 0.60 10.49 0.77
C ALA A 31 0.27 9.77 -0.53
N SER A 32 1.08 8.78 -0.91
CA SER A 32 0.84 7.94 -2.10
C SER A 32 -0.47 7.16 -1.99
N HIS A 33 -0.79 6.63 -0.81
CA HIS A 33 -2.06 5.97 -0.56
C HIS A 33 -3.26 6.91 -0.77
N GLN A 34 -3.18 8.13 -0.24
CA GLN A 34 -4.24 9.13 -0.42
C GLN A 34 -4.41 9.53 -1.89
N VAL A 35 -3.32 9.67 -2.65
CA VAL A 35 -3.39 9.93 -4.09
C VAL A 35 -4.08 8.79 -4.83
N GLY A 36 -3.72 7.54 -4.52
CA GLY A 36 -4.37 6.36 -5.10
C GLY A 36 -5.86 6.30 -4.77
N ALA A 37 -6.23 6.55 -3.51
CA ALA A 37 -7.63 6.57 -3.07
C ALA A 37 -8.43 7.67 -3.78
N ALA A 38 -7.86 8.87 -3.94
CA ALA A 38 -8.49 9.96 -4.67
C ALA A 38 -8.70 9.60 -6.16
N LEU A 39 -7.69 8.99 -6.79
CA LEU A 39 -7.78 8.55 -8.18
C LEU A 39 -8.88 7.51 -8.38
N VAL A 40 -8.93 6.47 -7.55
CA VAL A 40 -9.97 5.43 -7.63
C VAL A 40 -11.35 5.98 -7.34
N ALA A 41 -11.50 6.88 -6.36
CA ALA A 41 -12.78 7.54 -6.07
C ALA A 41 -13.27 8.37 -7.27
N PHE A 42 -12.39 9.16 -7.87
CA PHE A 42 -12.71 9.98 -9.05
C PHE A 42 -13.08 9.11 -10.25
N LEU A 43 -12.23 8.13 -10.59
CA LEU A 43 -12.49 7.20 -11.69
C LEU A 43 -13.73 6.35 -11.43
N GLY A 44 -14.03 6.05 -10.17
CA GLY A 44 -15.24 5.35 -9.77
C GLY A 44 -16.50 6.16 -10.07
N GLY A 45 -16.49 7.46 -9.78
CA GLY A 45 -17.56 8.39 -10.18
C GLY A 45 -17.74 8.41 -11.70
N VAL A 46 -16.65 8.60 -12.44
CA VAL A 46 -16.69 8.60 -13.92
C VAL A 46 -17.22 7.27 -14.47
N ALA A 47 -16.78 6.14 -13.93
CA ALA A 47 -17.26 4.82 -14.34
C ALA A 47 -18.77 4.67 -14.08
N ARG A 48 -19.26 5.14 -12.93
CA ARG A 48 -20.68 5.10 -12.59
C ARG A 48 -21.54 5.92 -13.55
N ASP A 49 -21.05 7.10 -13.94
CA ASP A 49 -21.73 8.00 -14.87
C ASP A 49 -21.77 7.42 -16.29
N ARG A 50 -20.69 6.74 -16.72
CA ARG A 50 -20.57 6.20 -18.10
C ARG A 50 -21.22 4.83 -18.28
N PHE A 51 -21.09 3.94 -17.29
CA PHE A 51 -21.49 2.53 -17.43
C PHE A 51 -22.73 2.18 -16.62
N GLY A 52 -23.19 3.06 -15.73
CA GLY A 52 -24.36 2.78 -14.90
C GLY A 52 -24.10 1.82 -13.73
N SER A 53 -22.93 1.20 -13.66
CA SER A 53 -22.52 0.25 -12.61
C SER A 53 -21.09 0.49 -12.13
N TYR A 54 -20.70 -0.19 -11.06
CA TYR A 54 -19.34 -0.16 -10.49
C TYR A 54 -18.53 -1.43 -10.83
N ASP A 55 -19.04 -2.32 -11.68
CA ASP A 55 -18.42 -3.63 -11.92
C ASP A 55 -16.98 -3.50 -12.42
N VAL A 56 -16.74 -2.54 -13.33
CA VAL A 56 -15.41 -2.22 -13.84
C VAL A 56 -14.48 -1.76 -12.71
N VAL A 57 -14.98 -0.96 -11.76
CA VAL A 57 -14.20 -0.46 -10.61
C VAL A 57 -13.83 -1.61 -9.68
N TRP A 58 -14.77 -2.52 -9.42
CA TRP A 58 -14.51 -3.69 -8.58
C TRP A 58 -13.50 -4.64 -9.20
N ILE A 59 -13.65 -4.96 -10.49
CA ILE A 59 -12.72 -5.82 -11.22
C ILE A 59 -11.32 -5.17 -11.26
N ALA A 60 -11.23 -3.89 -11.58
CA ALA A 60 -9.95 -3.17 -11.62
C ALA A 60 -9.28 -3.11 -10.24
N SER A 61 -10.04 -2.87 -9.18
CA SER A 61 -9.52 -2.85 -7.81
C SER A 61 -9.04 -4.24 -7.38
N GLY A 62 -9.79 -5.30 -7.72
CA GLY A 62 -9.38 -6.68 -7.51
C GLY A 62 -8.08 -7.03 -8.24
N ALA A 63 -7.94 -6.61 -9.50
CA ALA A 63 -6.72 -6.79 -10.27
C ALA A 63 -5.53 -6.03 -9.68
N LEU A 64 -5.74 -4.81 -9.17
CA LEU A 64 -4.70 -4.03 -8.49
C LEU A 64 -4.25 -4.73 -7.19
N CYS A 65 -5.18 -5.26 -6.39
CA CYS A 65 -4.86 -6.04 -5.20
C CYS A 65 -4.07 -7.32 -5.55
N ALA A 66 -4.47 -8.03 -6.61
CA ALA A 66 -3.74 -9.22 -7.08
C ALA A 66 -2.31 -8.85 -7.53
N ALA A 67 -2.14 -7.76 -8.28
CA ALA A 67 -0.83 -7.27 -8.69
C ALA A 67 0.04 -6.90 -7.46
N ALA A 68 -0.53 -6.23 -6.46
CA ALA A 68 0.17 -5.91 -5.21
C ALA A 68 0.61 -7.17 -4.45
N ALA A 69 -0.25 -8.18 -4.38
CA ALA A 69 0.09 -9.47 -3.77
C ALA A 69 1.25 -10.15 -4.51
N LEU A 70 1.23 -10.16 -5.85
CA LEU A 70 2.32 -10.71 -6.66
C LEU A 70 3.63 -9.94 -6.46
N MET A 71 3.58 -8.61 -6.39
CA MET A 71 4.74 -7.78 -6.07
C MET A 71 5.30 -8.11 -4.68
N ALA A 72 4.45 -8.35 -3.69
CA ALA A 72 4.90 -8.72 -2.35
C ALA A 72 5.64 -10.08 -2.33
N LEU A 73 5.23 -11.04 -3.18
CA LEU A 73 5.87 -12.36 -3.27
C LEU A 73 7.30 -12.31 -3.84
N VAL A 74 7.65 -11.28 -4.63
CA VAL A 74 9.00 -11.15 -5.20
C VAL A 74 9.96 -10.38 -4.31
N ILE A 75 9.50 -9.79 -3.20
CA ILE A 75 10.36 -9.10 -2.23
C ILE A 75 11.24 -10.14 -1.52
N ARG A 76 12.56 -10.06 -1.73
CA ARG A 76 13.52 -10.91 -1.03
C ARG A 76 13.59 -10.51 0.43
N ARG A 77 13.40 -11.47 1.35
CA ARG A 77 13.70 -11.27 2.77
C ARG A 77 15.22 -11.26 2.94
N ALA A 78 15.79 -10.12 3.27
CA ALA A 78 17.13 -10.10 3.85
C ALA A 78 17.05 -10.80 5.21
N PRO A 79 17.97 -11.72 5.56
CA PRO A 79 18.07 -12.21 6.93
C PRO A 79 18.24 -10.99 7.84
N ALA A 80 17.44 -10.88 8.89
CA ALA A 80 17.59 -9.86 9.91
C ALA A 80 19.03 -9.94 10.47
N ALA A 81 19.93 -9.14 9.92
CA ALA A 81 21.32 -9.13 10.30
C ALA A 81 21.41 -8.48 11.68
N ARG A 82 21.59 -9.31 12.71
CA ARG A 82 22.46 -9.00 13.85
C ARG A 82 22.04 -7.78 14.71
N ALA A 83 20.80 -7.74 15.18
CA ALA A 83 20.37 -6.80 16.23
C ALA A 83 20.26 -7.42 17.64
N ALA A 84 20.60 -8.71 17.81
CA ALA A 84 20.51 -9.42 19.10
C ALA A 84 21.86 -9.94 19.63
N LEU A 85 22.99 -9.57 19.00
CA LEU A 85 24.33 -9.98 19.40
C LEU A 85 25.33 -8.83 19.25
N SER A 86 25.16 -7.77 20.05
CA SER A 86 26.23 -6.87 20.51
C SER A 86 25.73 -6.04 21.69
#